data_AF-A0A165KAE4-F1
#
_entry.id   AF-A0A165KAE4-F1
#
_cell.length_a   1.000
_cell.length_b   1.000
_cell.length_c   1.000
_cell.angle_alpha   90.00
_cell.angle_beta   90.00
_cell.angle_gamma   90.00
#
_symmetry.space_group_name_H-M   'P 1'
#
loop_
_entity.id
_entity.type
_entity.pdbx_description
1 polymer ?
#
loop_
_entity_poly.entity_id
_entity_poly.type
_entity_poly.pdbx_seq_one_letter_code
_entity_poly.pdbx_strand_id
1 'polypeptide(L)'
;MARRRLSRRVTKILLLGQAESGKSTTIKNLQLMFQPNAFHAHRKAWRAVIHLNLINSVRYILDTLQDEEDEEAADTFNRNRPSSSLTTVSAPPLNPGSSVSSTSTSSTSTMNISRPPIHLSPEQKRVRMRLSPLMRVGDELGVKLSPEYYDPKANSMTKYSSTQSTSYLYNQPGARELTVRSGSGWKAAFGVKPSGAPPTRSGGTAAEDEAARVLHACVDDIWTLWTDPIVKEVLKKRKVRLQEMSGFFLNDVQRIVDPDYEPSIDDILRARLRTQGVDEYKFTMENRGGREWWVYDVGGSRTQRAQWAQFFDDITAIIFLAPISAFDEYLPTAEDQTRMNKLEDTFLLWKDVVSNRLLAKVIIVLFMNKIDILNIKISQGVDVRKYVPRFEGNVKNSDEVTRYFKAKFKAIHKRYSPQPRPFHCFPTSAIDTQATSIILSTVREQIVRTNLEQANIL
;
A
#
# COMPACT_ATOMS: atom_id res chain seq x y z
N MET A 1 1.52 30.50 -32.51
CA MET A 1 0.46 31.07 -31.63
C MET A 1 -0.67 30.09 -31.28
N ALA A 2 -1.09 29.17 -32.16
CA ALA A 2 -2.19 28.21 -31.89
C ALA A 2 -1.92 27.23 -30.72
N ARG A 3 -0.68 26.69 -30.62
CA ARG A 3 -0.26 25.78 -29.53
C ARG A 3 -0.35 26.43 -28.13
N ARG A 4 -0.18 27.76 -28.06
CA ARG A 4 -0.29 28.58 -26.84
C ARG A 4 -1.74 28.92 -26.45
N ARG A 5 -2.69 28.84 -27.39
CA ARG A 5 -4.14 29.00 -27.14
C ARG A 5 -4.78 27.69 -26.63
N LEU A 6 -4.35 26.53 -27.12
CA LEU A 6 -4.79 25.21 -26.64
C LEU A 6 -4.33 24.91 -25.20
N SER A 7 -3.08 25.25 -24.86
CA SER A 7 -2.54 25.13 -23.49
C SER A 7 -3.36 25.88 -22.43
N ARG A 8 -4.05 26.98 -22.79
CA ARG A 8 -4.90 27.75 -21.85
C ARG A 8 -6.20 27.04 -21.44
N ARG A 9 -6.55 25.90 -22.06
CA ARG A 9 -7.77 25.14 -21.76
C ARG A 9 -7.52 23.79 -21.08
N VAL A 10 -6.25 23.37 -20.98
CA VAL A 10 -5.88 22.09 -20.35
C VAL A 10 -5.26 22.38 -18.99
N THR A 11 -5.83 21.80 -17.94
CA THR A 11 -5.25 21.80 -16.59
C THR A 11 -4.53 20.47 -16.39
N LYS A 12 -3.20 20.52 -16.25
CA LYS A 12 -2.39 19.33 -16.02
C LYS A 12 -2.16 19.15 -14.52
N ILE A 13 -2.47 17.97 -14.00
CA ILE A 13 -2.39 17.63 -12.58
C ILE A 13 -1.51 16.41 -12.40
N LEU A 14 -0.57 16.48 -11.45
CA LEU A 14 0.29 15.37 -11.09
C LEU A 14 -0.10 14.83 -9.72
N LEU A 15 -0.35 13.53 -9.62
CA LEU A 15 -0.58 12.86 -8.34
C LEU A 15 0.74 12.36 -7.76
N LEU A 16 1.14 12.91 -6.63
CA LEU A 16 2.38 12.52 -5.94
C LEU A 16 2.10 11.91 -4.58
N GLY A 17 3.07 11.16 -4.06
CA GLY A 17 3.03 10.56 -2.73
C GLY A 17 3.62 9.16 -2.71
N GLN A 18 3.85 8.63 -1.52
CA GLN A 18 4.40 7.29 -1.33
C GLN A 18 3.56 6.20 -2.00
N ALA A 19 4.15 5.01 -2.19
CA ALA A 19 3.37 3.81 -2.51
C ALA A 19 2.23 3.65 -1.49
N GLU A 20 1.07 3.17 -1.94
CA GLU A 20 -0.12 2.95 -1.10
C GLU A 20 -0.69 4.22 -0.42
N SER A 21 -0.29 5.42 -0.83
CA SER A 21 -0.85 6.67 -0.29
C SER A 21 -2.29 6.96 -0.71
N GLY A 22 -2.84 6.19 -1.67
CA GLY A 22 -4.21 6.33 -2.20
C GLY A 22 -4.32 7.01 -3.58
N LYS A 23 -3.22 7.19 -4.32
CA LYS A 23 -3.21 7.90 -5.63
C LYS A 23 -4.23 7.31 -6.60
N SER A 24 -4.12 6.00 -6.86
CA SER A 24 -5.03 5.32 -7.79
C SER A 24 -6.47 5.29 -7.28
N THR A 25 -6.71 5.33 -5.96
CA THR A 25 -8.06 5.50 -5.39
C THR A 25 -8.62 6.90 -5.65
N THR A 26 -7.80 7.95 -5.57
CA THR A 26 -8.19 9.30 -5.99
C THR A 26 -8.50 9.37 -7.49
N ILE A 27 -7.73 8.67 -8.34
CA ILE A 27 -8.06 8.54 -9.77
C ILE A 27 -9.42 7.87 -9.97
N LYS A 28 -9.71 6.78 -9.26
CA LYS A 28 -11.01 6.11 -9.34
C LYS A 28 -12.16 7.05 -8.94
N ASN A 29 -11.97 7.90 -7.93
CA ASN A 29 -12.96 8.93 -7.57
C ASN A 29 -13.13 9.98 -8.68
N LEU A 30 -12.04 10.42 -9.32
CA LEU A 30 -12.12 11.33 -10.48
C LEU A 30 -12.87 10.68 -11.65
N GLN A 31 -12.60 9.40 -11.94
CA GLN A 31 -13.34 8.64 -12.94
C GLN A 31 -14.83 8.52 -12.59
N LEU A 32 -15.17 8.24 -11.34
CA LEU A 32 -16.56 8.19 -10.88
C LEU A 32 -17.25 9.55 -11.04
N MET A 33 -16.55 10.64 -10.75
CA MET A 33 -17.09 12.01 -10.83
C MET A 33 -17.28 12.50 -12.27
N PHE A 34 -16.34 12.21 -13.18
CA PHE A 34 -16.32 12.78 -14.53
C PHE A 34 -16.70 11.80 -15.65
N GLN A 35 -16.65 10.49 -15.38
CA GLN A 35 -16.92 9.43 -16.35
C GLN A 35 -17.71 8.27 -15.72
N PRO A 36 -18.84 8.51 -15.04
CA PRO A 36 -19.56 7.49 -14.26
C PRO A 36 -20.01 6.30 -15.12
N ASN A 37 -20.52 6.55 -16.33
CA ASN A 37 -20.98 5.49 -17.23
C ASN A 37 -19.85 4.53 -17.63
N ALA A 38 -18.68 5.07 -17.98
CA ALA A 38 -17.50 4.27 -18.30
C ALA A 38 -16.97 3.52 -17.07
N PHE A 39 -17.02 4.15 -15.89
CA PHE A 39 -16.66 3.49 -14.63
C PHE A 39 -17.59 2.30 -14.35
N HIS A 40 -18.90 2.49 -14.50
CA HIS A 40 -19.91 1.45 -14.31
C HIS A 40 -19.77 0.28 -15.30
N ALA A 41 -19.51 0.57 -16.58
CA ALA A 41 -19.29 -0.46 -17.61
C ALA A 41 -18.10 -1.37 -17.28
N HIS A 42 -17.11 -0.86 -16.54
CA HIS A 42 -15.89 -1.59 -16.21
C HIS A 42 -15.96 -2.33 -14.86
N ARG A 43 -17.09 -2.28 -14.13
CA ARG A 43 -17.21 -2.88 -12.79
C ARG A 43 -16.94 -4.38 -12.79
N LYS A 44 -17.46 -5.11 -13.77
CA LYS A 44 -17.31 -6.58 -13.84
C LYS A 44 -15.86 -7.03 -13.93
N ALA A 45 -15.00 -6.31 -14.66
CA ALA A 45 -13.57 -6.62 -14.75
C ALA A 45 -12.81 -6.50 -13.42
N TRP A 46 -13.35 -5.79 -12.43
CA TRP A 46 -12.72 -5.72 -11.10
C TRP A 46 -12.95 -6.98 -10.26
N ARG A 47 -13.87 -7.87 -10.64
CA ARG A 47 -14.18 -9.11 -9.90
C ARG A 47 -12.92 -9.96 -9.74
N ALA A 48 -12.18 -10.22 -10.82
CA ALA A 48 -10.92 -10.98 -10.76
C ALA A 48 -9.87 -10.34 -9.83
N VAL A 49 -9.74 -9.01 -9.85
CA VAL A 49 -8.80 -8.30 -8.97
C VAL A 49 -9.20 -8.45 -7.51
N ILE A 50 -10.48 -8.30 -7.20
CA ILE A 50 -11.02 -8.39 -5.84
C ILE A 50 -10.89 -9.83 -5.32
N HIS A 51 -11.23 -10.82 -6.13
CA HIS A 51 -11.02 -12.23 -5.83
C HIS A 51 -9.55 -12.56 -5.58
N LEU A 52 -8.64 -12.05 -6.42
CA LEU A 52 -7.21 -12.22 -6.18
C LEU A 52 -6.72 -11.50 -4.92
N ASN A 53 -7.24 -10.31 -4.60
CA ASN A 53 -6.91 -9.62 -3.35
C ASN A 53 -7.36 -10.43 -2.11
N LEU A 54 -8.54 -11.04 -2.18
CA LEU A 54 -9.04 -11.96 -1.14
C LEU A 54 -8.14 -13.19 -1.02
N ILE A 55 -7.83 -13.87 -2.14
CA ILE A 55 -6.93 -15.04 -2.15
C ILE A 55 -5.54 -14.68 -1.59
N ASN A 56 -5.00 -13.52 -1.96
CA ASN A 56 -3.71 -13.06 -1.45
C ASN A 56 -3.75 -12.77 0.06
N SER A 57 -4.89 -12.29 0.59
CA SER A 57 -5.07 -12.11 2.03
C SER A 57 -5.05 -13.46 2.76
N VAL A 58 -5.73 -14.48 2.22
CA VAL A 58 -5.71 -15.85 2.74
C VAL A 58 -4.31 -16.44 2.69
N ARG A 59 -3.63 -16.34 1.54
CA ARG A 59 -2.24 -16.78 1.36
C ARG A 59 -1.32 -16.15 2.39
N TYR A 60 -1.45 -14.84 2.61
CA TYR A 60 -0.61 -14.15 3.59
C TYR A 60 -0.81 -14.65 5.02
N ILE A 61 -2.05 -14.97 5.40
CA ILE A 61 -2.31 -15.62 6.70
C ILE A 61 -1.60 -16.97 6.76
N LEU A 62 -1.78 -17.82 5.74
CA LEU A 62 -1.18 -19.15 5.71
C LEU A 62 0.36 -19.11 5.75
N ASP A 63 0.98 -18.20 5.00
CA ASP A 63 2.43 -17.98 5.01
C ASP A 63 2.90 -17.51 6.40
N THR A 64 2.14 -16.62 7.05
CA THR A 64 2.46 -16.13 8.40
C THR A 64 2.39 -17.25 9.44
N LEU A 65 1.41 -18.15 9.32
CA LEU A 65 1.28 -19.32 10.19
C LEU A 65 2.42 -20.31 9.97
N GLN A 66 2.83 -20.53 8.72
CA GLN A 66 3.99 -21.37 8.39
C GLN A 66 5.29 -20.79 8.97
N ASP A 67 5.54 -19.50 8.79
CA ASP A 67 6.71 -18.82 9.36
C ASP A 67 6.75 -18.96 10.90
N GLU A 68 5.58 -18.98 11.57
CA GLU A 68 5.47 -19.22 13.01
C GLU A 68 5.83 -20.66 13.41
N GLU A 69 5.32 -21.67 12.69
CA GLU A 69 5.66 -23.08 12.94
C GLU A 69 7.15 -23.36 12.72
N ASP A 70 7.74 -22.80 11.67
CA ASP A 70 9.14 -23.00 11.32
C ASP A 70 10.08 -22.38 12.36
N GLU A 71 9.76 -21.18 12.88
CA GLU A 71 10.51 -20.56 13.97
C GLU A 71 10.39 -21.34 15.29
N GLU A 72 9.20 -21.86 15.63
CA GLU A 72 9.03 -22.70 16.81
C GLU A 72 9.81 -24.02 16.72
N ALA A 73 9.85 -24.65 15.53
CA ALA A 73 10.63 -25.84 15.28
C ALA A 73 12.14 -25.58 15.43
N ALA A 74 12.63 -24.45 14.91
CA ALA A 74 14.02 -24.03 15.02
C ALA A 74 14.42 -23.74 16.48
N ASP A 75 13.57 -23.05 17.25
CA ASP A 75 13.80 -22.77 18.67
C ASP A 75 13.84 -24.05 19.50
N THR A 76 12.95 -25.00 19.21
CA THR A 76 12.92 -26.31 19.89
C THR A 76 14.18 -27.12 19.59
N PHE A 77 14.63 -27.12 18.33
CA PHE A 77 15.87 -27.77 17.93
C PHE A 77 17.10 -27.16 18.63
N ASN A 78 17.17 -25.83 18.71
CA ASN A 78 18.27 -25.13 19.38
C ASN A 78 18.30 -25.38 20.90
N ARG A 79 17.14 -25.46 21.56
CA ARG A 79 17.06 -25.79 23.00
C ARG A 79 17.50 -27.22 23.32
N ASN A 80 17.28 -28.14 22.39
CA ASN A 80 17.59 -29.56 22.57
C ASN A 80 18.98 -29.95 22.04
N ARG A 81 19.79 -28.98 21.60
CA ARG A 81 21.15 -29.23 21.13
C ARG A 81 22.04 -29.61 22.33
N PRO A 82 22.65 -30.82 22.36
CA PRO A 82 23.55 -31.19 23.44
C PRO A 82 24.76 -30.24 23.41
N SER A 83 25.06 -29.63 24.56
CA SER A 83 26.28 -28.84 24.75
C SER A 83 27.48 -29.75 24.55
N SER A 84 28.07 -29.76 23.36
CA SER A 84 29.37 -30.37 23.16
C SER A 84 30.39 -29.51 23.89
N SER A 85 30.74 -29.93 25.11
CA SER A 85 31.87 -29.42 25.87
C SER A 85 33.14 -29.60 25.04
N LEU A 86 33.67 -28.48 24.54
CA LEU A 86 35.05 -28.40 24.07
C LEU A 86 35.94 -28.68 25.29
N THR A 87 36.52 -29.88 25.34
CA THR A 87 37.61 -30.22 26.25
C THR A 87 38.84 -29.37 25.87
N THR A 88 38.96 -28.19 26.47
CA THR A 88 40.24 -27.47 26.52
C THR A 88 41.11 -28.17 27.56
N VAL A 89 42.15 -28.85 27.07
CA VAL A 89 43.20 -29.47 27.89
C VAL A 89 43.87 -28.38 28.74
N SER A 90 43.80 -28.55 30.06
CA SER A 90 44.42 -27.67 31.05
C SER A 90 45.94 -27.64 30.93
N ALA A 91 46.53 -26.44 30.89
CA ALA A 91 47.92 -26.19 31.25
C ALA A 91 47.97 -25.49 32.64
N PRO A 92 48.99 -25.75 33.48
CA PRO A 92 49.00 -25.32 34.88
C PRO A 92 49.39 -23.84 35.07
N PRO A 93 49.06 -23.22 36.23
CA PRO A 93 49.23 -21.78 36.44
C PRO A 93 50.59 -21.44 37.06
N LEU A 94 51.21 -20.34 36.59
CA LEU A 94 52.30 -19.66 37.28
C LEU A 94 51.97 -18.16 37.39
N ASN A 95 51.58 -17.77 38.61
CA ASN A 95 51.74 -16.53 39.40
C ASN A 95 52.08 -15.15 38.78
N PRO A 96 51.86 -14.06 39.57
CA PRO A 96 51.24 -12.82 39.09
C PRO A 96 52.23 -11.67 38.86
N GLY A 97 51.87 -10.75 37.97
CA GLY A 97 52.55 -9.47 37.85
C GLY A 97 51.97 -8.56 36.78
N SER A 98 51.68 -7.31 37.18
CA SER A 98 51.52 -6.11 36.35
C SER A 98 50.33 -6.02 35.36
N SER A 99 49.28 -5.36 35.85
CA SER A 99 48.60 -4.20 35.24
C SER A 99 48.82 -3.90 33.75
N VAL A 100 47.81 -4.10 32.88
CA VAL A 100 47.32 -3.14 31.85
C VAL A 100 45.91 -3.58 31.36
N SER A 101 45.04 -2.61 31.07
CA SER A 101 43.81 -2.70 30.24
C SER A 101 42.61 -3.39 30.89
N SER A 102 41.35 -3.20 30.49
CA SER A 102 40.72 -2.49 29.38
C SER A 102 39.23 -2.38 29.72
N THR A 103 38.61 -1.33 29.19
CA THR A 103 37.20 -0.97 29.35
C THR A 103 36.26 -2.16 29.14
N SER A 104 35.46 -2.46 30.16
CA SER A 104 34.38 -3.43 30.13
C SER A 104 33.31 -3.00 29.11
N THR A 105 33.18 -3.77 28.04
CA THR A 105 32.01 -3.74 27.18
C THR A 105 30.88 -4.45 27.92
N SER A 106 29.92 -3.65 28.40
CA SER A 106 28.67 -4.13 28.98
C SER A 106 27.85 -4.83 27.89
N SER A 107 27.88 -6.16 27.91
CA SER A 107 26.91 -6.99 27.21
C SER A 107 25.52 -6.68 27.76
N THR A 108 24.79 -5.87 27.01
CA THR A 108 23.40 -5.54 27.31
C THR A 108 22.59 -6.82 27.16
N SER A 109 22.33 -7.46 28.29
CA SER A 109 21.43 -8.60 28.41
C SER A 109 20.03 -8.10 28.04
N THR A 110 19.68 -8.23 26.77
CA THR A 110 18.30 -8.03 26.33
C THR A 110 17.49 -9.16 26.94
N MET A 111 16.73 -8.84 27.98
CA MET A 111 15.71 -9.74 28.51
C MET A 111 14.70 -10.01 27.39
N ASN A 112 14.90 -11.08 26.64
CA ASN A 112 13.90 -11.67 25.77
C ASN A 112 12.78 -12.19 26.69
N ILE A 113 11.77 -11.35 26.90
CA ILE A 113 10.48 -11.77 27.46
C ILE A 113 9.89 -12.76 26.43
N SER A 114 10.26 -14.03 26.53
CA SER A 114 9.70 -15.11 25.73
C SER A 114 8.22 -15.22 26.07
N ARG A 115 7.37 -14.71 25.18
CA ARG A 115 5.95 -15.05 25.20
C ARG A 115 5.81 -16.56 24.95
N PRO A 116 4.82 -17.23 25.56
CA PRO A 116 4.61 -18.66 25.36
C PRO A 116 4.45 -18.99 23.86
N PRO A 117 4.93 -20.15 23.41
CA PRO A 117 4.75 -20.62 22.04
C PRO A 117 3.26 -20.78 21.73
N ILE A 118 2.86 -20.43 20.50
CA ILE A 118 1.51 -20.53 20.00
C ILE A 118 1.46 -21.74 19.06
N HIS A 119 1.08 -22.90 19.60
CA HIS A 119 1.01 -24.12 18.81
C HIS A 119 -0.24 -24.16 17.93
N LEU A 120 -0.05 -24.42 16.63
CA LEU A 120 -1.18 -24.60 15.73
C LEU A 120 -1.93 -25.91 16.03
N SER A 121 -3.26 -25.81 16.09
CA SER A 121 -4.13 -26.95 16.32
C SER A 121 -4.20 -27.87 15.08
N PRO A 122 -4.55 -29.17 15.25
CA PRO A 122 -4.81 -30.06 14.11
C PRO A 122 -5.90 -29.53 13.17
N GLU A 123 -6.83 -28.73 13.68
CA GLU A 123 -7.88 -28.09 12.89
C GLU A 123 -7.32 -27.06 11.91
N GLN A 124 -6.40 -26.21 12.34
CA GLN A 124 -5.75 -25.22 11.46
C GLN A 124 -4.94 -25.87 10.35
N LYS A 125 -4.26 -26.98 10.66
CA LYS A 125 -3.55 -27.79 9.65
C LYS A 125 -4.52 -28.35 8.61
N ARG A 126 -5.71 -28.81 9.03
CA ARG A 126 -6.76 -29.28 8.11
C ARG A 126 -7.33 -28.14 7.26
N VAL A 127 -7.65 -27.00 7.86
CA VAL A 127 -8.13 -25.80 7.14
C VAL A 127 -7.12 -25.38 6.08
N ARG A 128 -5.83 -25.33 6.44
CA ARG A 128 -4.74 -25.02 5.50
C ARG A 128 -4.69 -25.98 4.32
N MET A 129 -4.84 -27.29 4.54
CA MET A 129 -4.89 -28.27 3.46
C MET A 129 -6.11 -28.05 2.55
N ARG A 130 -7.28 -27.78 3.11
CA ARG A 130 -8.51 -27.53 2.34
C ARG A 130 -8.47 -26.23 1.54
N LEU A 131 -7.71 -25.23 2.00
CA LEU A 131 -7.50 -23.97 1.30
C LEU A 131 -6.41 -24.03 0.21
N SER A 132 -5.68 -25.14 0.09
CA SER A 132 -4.62 -25.29 -0.94
C SER A 132 -5.08 -25.06 -2.39
N PRO A 133 -6.32 -25.40 -2.83
CA PRO A 133 -6.79 -25.11 -4.18
C PRO A 133 -6.81 -23.62 -4.52
N LEU A 134 -7.02 -22.74 -3.52
CA LEU A 134 -7.01 -21.29 -3.71
C LEU A 134 -5.64 -20.78 -4.16
N MET A 135 -4.56 -21.47 -3.80
CA MET A 135 -3.22 -21.05 -4.18
C MET A 135 -3.03 -21.18 -5.70
N ARG A 136 -3.44 -22.31 -6.28
CA ARG A 136 -3.40 -22.53 -7.74
C ARG A 136 -4.25 -21.51 -8.48
N VAL A 137 -5.50 -21.35 -8.05
CA VAL A 137 -6.45 -20.40 -8.65
C VAL A 137 -5.93 -18.96 -8.57
N GLY A 138 -5.35 -18.58 -7.43
CA GLY A 138 -4.72 -17.27 -7.24
C GLY A 138 -3.57 -17.04 -8.22
N ASP A 139 -2.76 -18.07 -8.46
CA ASP A 139 -1.64 -17.98 -9.39
C ASP A 139 -2.12 -17.85 -10.84
N GLU A 140 -3.16 -18.59 -11.23
CA GLU A 140 -3.77 -18.49 -12.56
C GLU A 140 -4.38 -17.10 -12.82
N LEU A 141 -5.12 -16.57 -11.84
CA LEU A 141 -5.63 -15.19 -11.92
C LEU A 141 -4.48 -14.17 -12.00
N GLY A 142 -3.42 -14.37 -11.20
CA GLY A 142 -2.25 -13.51 -11.18
C GLY A 142 -1.54 -13.45 -12.53
N VAL A 143 -1.26 -14.61 -13.14
CA VAL A 143 -0.66 -14.71 -14.47
C VAL A 143 -1.53 -14.05 -15.53
N LYS A 144 -2.85 -14.20 -15.44
CA LYS A 144 -3.78 -13.57 -16.40
C LYS A 144 -3.86 -12.06 -16.25
N LEU A 145 -3.86 -11.56 -15.01
CA LEU A 145 -3.90 -10.13 -14.70
C LEU A 145 -2.58 -9.44 -15.00
N SER A 146 -1.45 -10.12 -14.83
CA SER A 146 -0.13 -9.57 -15.05
C SER A 146 0.87 -10.61 -15.59
N PRO A 147 0.77 -10.98 -16.86
CA PRO A 147 1.66 -11.98 -17.45
C PRO A 147 3.12 -11.52 -17.50
N GLU A 148 3.37 -10.20 -17.51
CA GLU A 148 4.71 -9.62 -17.57
C GLU A 148 5.43 -9.60 -16.20
N TYR A 149 4.70 -9.57 -15.09
CA TYR A 149 5.28 -9.36 -13.75
C TYR A 149 4.91 -10.43 -12.73
N TYR A 150 3.91 -11.27 -13.01
CA TYR A 150 3.48 -12.30 -12.09
C TYR A 150 4.27 -13.58 -12.31
N ASP A 151 5.01 -14.00 -11.28
CA ASP A 151 5.73 -15.27 -11.27
C ASP A 151 5.10 -16.22 -10.24
N PRO A 152 4.44 -17.31 -10.67
CA PRO A 152 3.94 -18.35 -9.76
C PRO A 152 5.06 -19.06 -8.98
N LYS A 153 6.29 -19.13 -9.50
CA LYS A 153 7.41 -19.80 -8.82
C LYS A 153 7.97 -18.97 -7.69
N ALA A 154 7.99 -17.64 -7.87
CA ALA A 154 8.17 -16.69 -6.78
C ALA A 154 7.19 -16.95 -5.64
N ASN A 155 6.01 -17.52 -5.94
CA ASN A 155 5.00 -17.85 -4.94
C ASN A 155 5.26 -19.14 -4.14
N SER A 156 5.94 -20.11 -4.76
CA SER A 156 6.20 -21.45 -4.22
C SER A 156 7.53 -21.60 -3.49
N MET A 157 8.45 -20.63 -3.55
CA MET A 157 9.73 -20.70 -2.83
C MET A 157 9.51 -20.59 -1.32
N THR A 158 9.47 -21.74 -0.65
CA THR A 158 9.87 -21.88 0.75
C THR A 158 11.29 -21.35 0.91
N LYS A 159 11.54 -20.50 1.92
CA LYS A 159 12.81 -19.77 2.16
C LYS A 159 14.04 -20.66 2.43
N TYR A 160 13.98 -21.97 2.17
CA TYR A 160 15.04 -22.96 2.42
C TYR A 160 15.70 -23.46 1.12
N SER A 161 16.36 -22.57 0.39
CA SER A 161 17.46 -22.99 -0.48
C SER A 161 18.73 -22.29 -0.06
N SER A 162 19.48 -22.97 0.81
CA SER A 162 20.84 -22.64 1.18
C SER A 162 21.78 -23.01 0.03
N THR A 163 22.12 -22.06 -0.84
CA THR A 163 23.47 -21.89 -1.45
C THR A 163 23.45 -20.82 -2.53
N GLN A 164 24.32 -19.81 -2.35
CA GLN A 164 24.94 -18.93 -3.35
C GLN A 164 24.03 -18.06 -4.25
N SER A 165 24.14 -16.75 -4.01
CA SER A 165 24.19 -15.69 -5.03
C SER A 165 23.10 -15.69 -6.12
N THR A 166 21.91 -15.20 -5.77
CA THR A 166 21.07 -14.46 -6.72
C THR A 166 20.59 -13.17 -6.04
N SER A 167 21.37 -12.13 -6.25
CA SER A 167 21.00 -10.75 -6.02
C SER A 167 19.80 -10.36 -6.91
N TYR A 168 18.98 -9.44 -6.37
CA TYR A 168 17.90 -8.72 -7.05
C TYR A 168 16.60 -9.52 -7.30
N LEU A 169 15.64 -9.49 -6.34
CA LEU A 169 14.19 -9.27 -6.60
C LEU A 169 13.24 -9.52 -5.41
N TYR A 170 13.69 -10.02 -4.25
CA TYR A 170 12.75 -10.47 -3.22
C TYR A 170 12.64 -9.53 -2.02
N ASN A 171 11.63 -8.65 -2.08
CA ASN A 171 11.13 -7.86 -0.95
C ASN A 171 10.46 -8.78 0.10
N GLN A 172 10.82 -8.56 1.37
CA GLN A 172 10.26 -9.16 2.59
C GLN A 172 8.73 -8.87 2.79
N PRO A 173 8.05 -9.59 3.72
CA PRO A 173 6.78 -10.27 3.49
C PRO A 173 5.54 -9.42 3.81
N GLY A 174 4.73 -9.21 2.77
CA GLY A 174 3.43 -8.57 2.79
C GLY A 174 2.78 -8.87 1.46
N ALA A 175 1.77 -9.74 1.43
CA ALA A 175 0.96 -10.15 0.27
C ALA A 175 1.53 -9.72 -1.10
N ARG A 176 2.27 -10.63 -1.76
CA ARG A 176 2.92 -10.45 -3.07
C ARG A 176 2.05 -9.62 -4.02
N GLU A 177 2.41 -8.35 -4.13
CA GLU A 177 1.50 -7.30 -4.59
C GLU A 177 1.33 -7.36 -6.11
N LEU A 178 0.11 -7.65 -6.58
CA LEU A 178 -0.18 -7.69 -8.01
C LEU A 178 0.15 -6.34 -8.67
N THR A 179 1.12 -6.37 -9.57
CA THR A 179 1.59 -5.20 -10.32
C THR A 179 1.23 -5.35 -11.79
N VAL A 180 0.65 -4.33 -12.41
CA VAL A 180 0.34 -4.29 -13.86
C VAL A 180 1.06 -3.12 -14.52
N ARG A 181 1.42 -3.27 -15.79
CA ARG A 181 2.01 -2.18 -16.57
C ARG A 181 0.95 -1.12 -16.87
N SER A 182 1.35 0.14 -16.85
CA SER A 182 0.58 1.23 -17.46
C SER A 182 0.19 0.90 -18.90
N GLY A 183 -1.09 1.03 -19.22
CA GLY A 183 -1.61 0.69 -20.54
C GLY A 183 -1.67 -0.81 -20.89
N SER A 184 -1.41 -1.72 -19.95
CA SER A 184 -1.47 -3.19 -20.16
C SER A 184 -2.81 -3.71 -20.69
N GLY A 185 -3.87 -2.92 -20.60
CA GLY A 185 -5.20 -3.34 -21.07
C GLY A 185 -5.76 -4.51 -20.27
N TRP A 186 -5.30 -4.76 -19.04
CA TRP A 186 -5.73 -5.91 -18.23
C TRP A 186 -7.25 -6.03 -18.09
N LYS A 187 -8.00 -4.91 -18.15
CA LYS A 187 -9.48 -4.93 -18.18
C LYS A 187 -10.05 -5.63 -19.42
N ALA A 188 -9.37 -5.54 -20.56
CA ALA A 188 -9.77 -6.21 -21.81
C ALA A 188 -9.60 -7.73 -21.71
N ALA A 189 -8.68 -8.23 -20.87
CA ALA A 189 -8.52 -9.67 -20.62
C ALA A 189 -9.74 -10.31 -19.92
N PHE A 190 -10.64 -9.48 -19.38
CA PHE A 190 -11.84 -9.87 -18.63
C PHE A 190 -13.11 -9.29 -19.25
N GLY A 191 -13.14 -9.21 -20.60
CA GLY A 191 -14.38 -9.02 -21.36
C GLY A 191 -14.89 -7.58 -21.46
N VAL A 192 -14.12 -6.60 -20.98
CA VAL A 192 -14.47 -5.18 -21.18
C VAL A 192 -13.92 -4.71 -22.54
N LYS A 193 -14.81 -4.61 -23.52
CA LYS A 193 -14.48 -4.11 -24.86
C LYS A 193 -14.48 -2.57 -24.86
N PRO A 194 -13.55 -1.90 -25.56
CA PRO A 194 -13.77 -0.54 -26.00
C PRO A 194 -15.05 -0.49 -26.85
N SER A 195 -15.84 0.57 -26.72
CA SER A 195 -17.04 0.76 -27.54
C SER A 195 -16.70 0.64 -29.03
N GLY A 196 -17.18 -0.43 -29.70
CA GLY A 196 -17.07 -0.60 -31.16
C GLY A 196 -16.32 -1.84 -31.71
N ALA A 197 -15.83 -2.78 -30.89
CA ALA A 197 -15.09 -3.95 -31.40
C ALA A 197 -15.98 -5.16 -31.79
N PRO A 198 -15.66 -5.93 -32.85
CA PRO A 198 -16.42 -7.11 -33.31
C PRO A 198 -16.54 -8.24 -32.26
N PRO A 199 -17.49 -9.19 -32.43
CA PRO A 199 -17.60 -10.35 -31.54
C PRO A 199 -16.49 -11.36 -31.82
N THR A 200 -15.55 -11.54 -30.89
CA THR A 200 -14.67 -12.70 -30.82
C THR A 200 -14.95 -13.51 -29.54
N ARG A 201 -14.71 -14.83 -29.62
CA ARG A 201 -15.11 -15.86 -28.64
C ARG A 201 -14.65 -15.56 -27.21
N SER A 202 -15.56 -15.79 -26.27
CA SER A 202 -15.55 -15.53 -24.82
C SER A 202 -14.57 -16.40 -24.01
N GLY A 203 -13.26 -16.30 -24.26
CA GLY A 203 -12.23 -16.97 -23.43
C GLY A 203 -11.95 -16.31 -22.08
N GLY A 204 -12.51 -15.11 -21.83
CA GLY A 204 -12.26 -14.31 -20.63
C GLY A 204 -12.86 -14.88 -19.34
N THR A 205 -14.01 -15.56 -19.42
CA THR A 205 -14.83 -15.90 -18.24
C THR A 205 -14.38 -17.18 -17.53
N ALA A 206 -13.83 -18.17 -18.23
CA ALA A 206 -13.61 -19.51 -17.65
C ALA A 206 -12.73 -19.53 -16.39
N ALA A 207 -11.60 -18.81 -16.39
CA ALA A 207 -10.70 -18.73 -15.21
C ALA A 207 -11.30 -17.89 -14.07
N GLU A 208 -12.09 -16.87 -14.39
CA GLU A 208 -12.81 -16.08 -13.37
C GLU A 208 -13.93 -16.91 -12.74
N ASP A 209 -14.67 -17.65 -13.57
CA ASP A 209 -15.76 -18.52 -13.15
C ASP A 209 -15.22 -19.69 -12.32
N GLU A 210 -14.07 -20.26 -12.69
CA GLU A 210 -13.37 -21.24 -11.87
C GLU A 210 -12.94 -20.63 -10.54
N ALA A 211 -12.34 -19.45 -10.55
CA ALA A 211 -11.93 -18.79 -9.33
C ALA A 211 -13.11 -18.50 -8.38
N ALA A 212 -14.22 -18.01 -8.93
CA ALA A 212 -15.44 -17.77 -8.18
C ALA A 212 -15.99 -19.07 -7.58
N ARG A 213 -16.04 -20.16 -8.35
CA ARG A 213 -16.51 -21.47 -7.86
C ARG A 213 -15.64 -22.01 -6.72
N VAL A 214 -14.30 -21.95 -6.86
CA VAL A 214 -13.38 -22.44 -5.83
C VAL A 214 -13.44 -21.55 -4.59
N LEU A 215 -13.50 -20.23 -4.74
CA LEU A 215 -13.69 -19.30 -3.62
C LEU A 215 -14.98 -19.56 -2.85
N HIS A 216 -16.09 -19.76 -3.57
CA HIS A 216 -17.38 -20.08 -2.98
C HIS A 216 -17.31 -21.41 -2.20
N ALA A 217 -16.68 -22.44 -2.78
CA ALA A 217 -16.51 -23.73 -2.11
C ALA A 217 -15.64 -23.65 -0.84
N CYS A 218 -14.73 -22.67 -0.76
CA CYS A 218 -13.84 -22.46 0.38
C CYS A 218 -14.33 -21.40 1.38
N VAL A 219 -15.53 -20.83 1.21
CA VAL A 219 -15.99 -19.68 2.02
C VAL A 219 -15.94 -19.93 3.53
N ASP A 220 -16.41 -21.10 3.97
CA ASP A 220 -16.45 -21.48 5.38
C ASP A 220 -15.03 -21.67 5.93
N ASP A 221 -14.13 -22.27 5.15
CA ASP A 221 -12.73 -22.45 5.54
C ASP A 221 -11.99 -21.11 5.64
N ILE A 222 -12.25 -20.18 4.72
CA ILE A 222 -11.70 -18.82 4.76
C ILE A 222 -12.20 -18.10 6.01
N TRP A 223 -13.49 -18.19 6.31
CA TRP A 223 -14.09 -17.56 7.48
C TRP A 223 -13.57 -18.15 8.78
N THR A 224 -13.49 -19.48 8.87
CA THR A 224 -12.89 -20.19 10.02
C THR A 224 -11.45 -19.75 10.23
N LEU A 225 -10.63 -19.73 9.17
CA LEU A 225 -9.24 -19.24 9.25
C LEU A 225 -9.17 -17.80 9.77
N TRP A 226 -10.01 -16.91 9.24
CA TRP A 226 -9.98 -15.49 9.60
C TRP A 226 -10.47 -15.20 11.02
N THR A 227 -11.46 -15.97 11.49
CA THR A 227 -12.07 -15.75 12.80
C THR A 227 -11.39 -16.49 13.94
N ASP A 228 -10.57 -17.50 13.63
CA ASP A 228 -9.82 -18.33 14.58
C ASP A 228 -9.01 -17.47 15.59
N PRO A 229 -9.19 -17.71 16.90
CA PRO A 229 -8.49 -16.96 17.95
C PRO A 229 -6.96 -17.09 17.90
N ILE A 230 -6.43 -18.28 17.64
CA ILE A 230 -4.99 -18.56 17.57
C ILE A 230 -4.42 -17.84 16.34
N VAL A 231 -5.10 -17.88 15.19
CA VAL A 231 -4.69 -17.13 14.00
C VAL A 231 -4.61 -15.64 14.33
N LYS A 232 -5.63 -15.07 14.98
CA LYS A 232 -5.61 -13.67 15.42
C LYS A 232 -4.45 -13.36 16.38
N GLU A 233 -4.11 -14.28 17.28
CA GLU A 233 -2.98 -14.13 18.19
C GLU A 233 -1.64 -14.17 17.45
N VAL A 234 -1.44 -15.07 16.48
CA VAL A 234 -0.25 -15.13 15.65
C VAL A 234 -0.10 -13.85 14.83
N LEU A 235 -1.17 -13.40 14.16
CA LEU A 235 -1.15 -12.13 13.40
C LEU A 235 -0.80 -10.95 14.31
N LYS A 236 -1.34 -10.91 15.54
CA LYS A 236 -1.01 -9.88 16.53
C LYS A 236 0.45 -9.97 17.00
N LYS A 237 0.98 -11.18 17.23
CA LYS A 237 2.39 -11.44 17.60
C LYS A 237 3.32 -10.95 16.50
N ARG A 238 3.00 -11.25 15.25
CA ARG A 238 3.74 -10.84 14.04
C ARG A 238 3.51 -9.37 13.63
N LYS A 239 2.66 -8.64 14.36
CA LYS A 239 2.26 -7.25 14.06
C LYS A 239 1.66 -7.09 12.66
N VAL A 240 1.00 -8.14 12.18
CA VAL A 240 0.26 -8.16 10.92
C VAL A 240 -1.11 -7.52 11.14
N ARG A 241 -1.45 -6.53 10.32
CA ARG A 241 -2.73 -5.81 10.39
C ARG A 241 -3.41 -5.78 9.03
N LEU A 242 -3.90 -6.94 8.61
CA LEU A 242 -4.57 -7.15 7.33
C LEU A 242 -5.71 -6.16 7.08
N GLN A 243 -6.49 -5.82 8.12
CA GLN A 243 -7.61 -4.88 8.01
C GLN A 243 -7.21 -3.46 7.60
N GLU A 244 -5.95 -3.08 7.83
CA GLU A 244 -5.41 -1.77 7.46
C GLU A 244 -4.81 -1.78 6.04
N MET A 245 -4.67 -2.96 5.44
CA MET A 245 -4.11 -3.13 4.11
C MET A 245 -5.17 -2.81 3.04
N SER A 246 -4.72 -2.22 1.94
CA SER A 246 -5.57 -2.05 0.76
C SER A 246 -5.88 -3.42 0.15
N GLY A 247 -7.09 -3.59 -0.39
CA GLY A 247 -7.56 -4.88 -0.92
C GLY A 247 -8.00 -5.86 0.17
N PHE A 248 -8.26 -5.40 1.39
CA PHE A 248 -8.80 -6.24 2.45
C PHE A 248 -10.30 -6.51 2.24
N PHE A 249 -10.67 -7.80 2.17
CA PHE A 249 -12.04 -8.25 1.90
C PHE A 249 -12.50 -9.40 2.83
N LEU A 250 -11.69 -9.84 3.80
CA LEU A 250 -12.00 -11.02 4.62
C LEU A 250 -13.26 -10.85 5.49
N ASN A 251 -13.59 -9.62 5.91
CA ASN A 251 -14.83 -9.34 6.64
C ASN A 251 -16.08 -9.47 5.76
N ASP A 252 -15.93 -9.34 4.44
CA ASP A 252 -17.00 -9.39 3.44
C ASP A 252 -17.02 -10.72 2.68
N VAL A 253 -16.27 -11.74 3.15
CA VAL A 253 -15.98 -12.95 2.37
C VAL A 253 -17.26 -13.59 1.79
N GLN A 254 -18.32 -13.73 2.60
CA GLN A 254 -19.60 -14.32 2.18
C GLN A 254 -20.21 -13.58 0.98
N ARG A 255 -20.20 -12.25 1.00
CA ARG A 255 -20.72 -11.41 -0.09
C ARG A 255 -19.82 -11.43 -1.32
N ILE A 256 -18.50 -11.44 -1.13
CA ILE A 256 -17.51 -11.34 -2.23
C ILE A 256 -17.41 -12.64 -3.03
N VAL A 257 -17.63 -13.79 -2.39
CA VAL A 257 -17.56 -15.12 -3.03
C VAL A 257 -18.91 -15.61 -3.52
N ASP A 258 -19.99 -14.86 -3.29
CA ASP A 258 -21.33 -15.17 -3.79
C ASP A 258 -21.31 -15.35 -5.33
N PRO A 259 -22.00 -16.37 -5.88
CA PRO A 259 -22.01 -16.62 -7.32
C PRO A 259 -22.49 -15.42 -8.14
N ASP A 260 -23.46 -14.67 -7.61
CA ASP A 260 -24.09 -13.50 -8.22
C ASP A 260 -23.40 -12.18 -7.82
N TYR A 261 -22.24 -12.26 -7.17
CA TYR A 261 -21.48 -11.09 -6.74
C TYR A 261 -21.11 -10.16 -7.91
N GLU A 262 -21.59 -8.91 -7.82
CA GLU A 262 -21.14 -7.80 -8.65
C GLU A 262 -20.37 -6.76 -7.80
N PRO A 263 -19.13 -6.40 -8.18
CA PRO A 263 -18.33 -5.44 -7.43
C PRO A 263 -19.03 -4.11 -7.21
N SER A 264 -19.19 -3.70 -5.95
CA SER A 264 -19.69 -2.36 -5.59
C SER A 264 -18.65 -1.28 -5.90
N ILE A 265 -19.06 -0.01 -5.91
CA ILE A 265 -18.12 1.13 -6.04
C ILE A 265 -17.08 1.07 -4.91
N ASP A 266 -17.55 0.76 -3.71
CA ASP A 266 -16.74 0.67 -2.50
C ASP A 266 -15.70 -0.46 -2.60
N ASP A 267 -16.09 -1.63 -3.12
CA ASP A 267 -15.16 -2.74 -3.39
C ASP A 267 -14.06 -2.32 -4.38
N ILE A 268 -14.45 -1.63 -5.45
CA ILE A 268 -13.52 -1.17 -6.48
C ILE A 268 -12.54 -0.13 -5.90
N LEU A 269 -12.98 0.75 -5.01
CA LEU A 269 -12.11 1.75 -4.37
C LEU A 269 -11.11 1.10 -3.40
N ARG A 270 -11.52 0.04 -2.70
CA ARG A 270 -10.63 -0.75 -1.82
C ARG A 270 -9.71 -1.69 -2.57
N ALA A 271 -10.09 -2.18 -3.74
CA ALA A 271 -9.31 -3.13 -4.54
C ALA A 271 -7.89 -2.60 -4.81
N ARG A 272 -6.90 -3.45 -4.52
CA ARG A 272 -5.48 -3.14 -4.65
C ARG A 272 -4.91 -3.76 -5.92
N LEU A 273 -4.53 -2.87 -6.83
CA LEU A 273 -3.77 -3.19 -8.04
C LEU A 273 -2.64 -2.17 -8.18
N ARG A 274 -1.39 -2.62 -8.15
CA ARG A 274 -0.24 -1.72 -8.30
C ARG A 274 -0.01 -1.44 -9.77
N THR A 275 0.11 -0.17 -10.13
CA THR A 275 0.53 0.22 -11.49
C THR A 275 2.04 0.44 -11.50
N GLN A 276 2.73 -0.13 -12.50
CA GLN A 276 4.10 0.18 -12.82
C GLN A 276 4.16 1.07 -14.06
N GLY A 277 4.85 2.20 -13.92
CA GLY A 277 4.94 3.22 -14.95
C GLY A 277 4.12 4.45 -14.59
N VAL A 278 3.65 5.14 -15.62
CA VAL A 278 2.86 6.36 -15.50
C VAL A 278 1.62 6.21 -16.37
N ASP A 279 0.46 6.42 -15.76
CA ASP A 279 -0.81 6.48 -16.47
C ASP A 279 -1.26 7.93 -16.63
N GLU A 280 -1.82 8.24 -17.81
CA GLU A 280 -2.44 9.52 -18.11
C GLU A 280 -3.95 9.35 -18.23
N TYR A 281 -4.69 10.16 -17.47
CA TYR A 281 -6.16 10.18 -17.46
C TYR A 281 -6.68 11.52 -17.95
N LYS A 282 -7.55 11.50 -18.95
CA LYS A 282 -8.16 12.73 -19.52
C LYS A 282 -9.63 12.81 -19.15
N PHE A 283 -10.00 13.93 -18.54
CA PHE A 283 -11.37 14.23 -18.13
C PHE A 283 -11.85 15.51 -18.80
N THR A 284 -13.00 15.47 -19.45
CA THR A 284 -13.62 16.63 -20.07
C THR A 284 -14.67 17.23 -19.13
N MET A 285 -14.60 18.53 -18.87
CA MET A 285 -15.55 19.21 -18.00
C MET A 285 -16.76 19.73 -18.79
N GLU A 286 -17.95 19.22 -18.48
CA GLU A 286 -19.18 19.55 -19.21
C GLU A 286 -19.60 21.04 -19.09
N ASN A 287 -19.32 21.71 -17.95
CA ASN A 287 -20.02 22.96 -17.63
C ASN A 287 -19.26 24.30 -17.76
N ARG A 288 -18.01 24.37 -18.24
CA ARG A 288 -17.29 25.66 -18.40
C ARG A 288 -16.34 25.70 -19.59
N GLY A 289 -16.88 25.69 -20.81
CA GLY A 289 -16.14 26.04 -22.02
C GLY A 289 -15.13 25.00 -22.52
N GLY A 290 -15.37 23.71 -22.25
CA GLY A 290 -14.55 22.61 -22.75
C GLY A 290 -13.13 22.57 -22.18
N ARG A 291 -12.96 22.87 -20.87
CA ARG A 291 -11.66 22.68 -20.21
C ARG A 291 -11.40 21.19 -19.98
N GLU A 292 -10.19 20.77 -20.28
CA GLU A 292 -9.75 19.39 -20.08
C GLU A 292 -8.84 19.30 -18.85
N TRP A 293 -8.99 18.22 -18.10
CA TRP A 293 -8.13 17.86 -16.99
C TRP A 293 -7.31 16.65 -17.37
N TRP A 294 -5.99 16.79 -17.36
CA TRP A 294 -5.06 15.70 -17.63
C TRP A 294 -4.39 15.36 -16.32
N VAL A 295 -4.62 14.15 -15.83
CA VAL A 295 -4.13 13.70 -14.53
C VAL A 295 -3.12 12.58 -14.74
N TYR A 296 -1.91 12.78 -14.24
CA TYR A 296 -0.82 11.83 -14.32
C TYR A 296 -0.70 11.08 -12.99
N ASP A 297 -0.87 9.74 -13.01
CA ASP A 297 -0.60 8.86 -11.87
C ASP A 297 0.81 8.30 -12.01
N VAL A 298 1.74 8.79 -11.19
CA VAL A 298 3.14 8.34 -11.19
C VAL A 298 3.41 7.40 -10.04
N GLY A 299 4.27 6.42 -10.30
CA GLY A 299 4.75 5.47 -9.30
C GLY A 299 5.29 6.14 -8.02
N GLY A 300 4.83 5.65 -6.86
CA GLY A 300 5.18 6.21 -5.54
C GLY A 300 6.33 5.51 -4.81
N SER A 301 6.89 4.43 -5.36
CA SER A 301 8.01 3.73 -4.73
C SER A 301 9.28 4.57 -4.79
N ARG A 302 10.19 4.38 -3.84
CA ARG A 302 11.45 5.14 -3.77
C ARG A 302 12.25 5.07 -5.07
N THR A 303 12.29 3.89 -5.70
CA THR A 303 12.95 3.64 -6.99
C THR A 303 12.33 4.40 -8.17
N GLN A 304 11.05 4.79 -8.08
CA GLN A 304 10.34 5.47 -9.16
C GLN A 304 10.38 7.00 -9.03
N ARG A 305 10.76 7.54 -7.85
CA ARG A 305 10.72 9.00 -7.58
C ARG A 305 11.61 9.83 -8.50
N ALA A 306 12.74 9.27 -8.96
CA ALA A 306 13.62 9.96 -9.90
C ALA A 306 12.92 10.29 -11.24
N GLN A 307 11.91 9.50 -11.62
CA GLN A 307 11.14 9.70 -12.84
C GLN A 307 10.13 10.85 -12.73
N TRP A 308 9.88 11.40 -11.53
CA TRP A 308 8.89 12.47 -11.36
C TRP A 308 9.30 13.76 -12.07
N ALA A 309 10.59 14.06 -12.10
CA ALA A 309 11.13 15.31 -12.66
C ALA A 309 10.74 15.53 -14.13
N GLN A 310 10.57 14.45 -14.91
CA GLN A 310 10.18 14.54 -16.32
C GLN A 310 8.74 15.05 -16.53
N PHE A 311 7.91 15.06 -15.48
CA PHE A 311 6.53 15.55 -15.52
C PHE A 311 6.34 16.92 -14.86
N PHE A 312 7.42 17.55 -14.39
CA PHE A 312 7.35 18.86 -13.75
C PHE A 312 7.24 20.00 -14.75
N ASP A 313 7.55 19.75 -16.02
CA ASP A 313 7.38 20.74 -17.08
C ASP A 313 5.90 20.91 -17.44
N ASP A 314 5.44 22.16 -17.50
CA ASP A 314 4.06 22.56 -17.84
C ASP A 314 2.94 21.98 -16.93
N ILE A 315 3.26 21.53 -15.70
CA ILE A 315 2.23 21.10 -14.75
C ILE A 315 1.53 22.29 -14.09
N THR A 316 0.21 22.22 -13.95
CA THR A 316 -0.59 23.30 -13.35
C THR A 316 -0.73 23.13 -11.84
N ALA A 317 -1.00 21.89 -11.40
CA ALA A 317 -1.19 21.57 -9.99
C ALA A 317 -0.62 20.20 -9.63
N ILE A 318 -0.29 20.03 -8.35
CA ILE A 318 0.07 18.76 -7.74
C ILE A 318 -0.96 18.46 -6.65
N ILE A 319 -1.48 17.23 -6.65
CA ILE A 319 -2.18 16.68 -5.49
C ILE A 319 -1.23 15.68 -4.83
N PHE A 320 -0.72 16.05 -3.66
CA PHE A 320 0.18 15.22 -2.87
C PHE A 320 -0.62 14.43 -1.84
N LEU A 321 -0.54 13.11 -1.89
CA LEU A 321 -1.21 12.23 -0.94
C LEU A 321 -0.23 11.74 0.13
N ALA A 322 -0.53 12.09 1.38
CA ALA A 322 0.21 11.73 2.58
C ALA A 322 -0.62 10.76 3.44
N PRO A 323 -0.28 9.46 3.51
CA PRO A 323 -0.99 8.51 4.37
C PRO A 323 -0.59 8.73 5.83
N ILE A 324 -1.38 9.54 6.56
CA ILE A 324 -1.03 9.93 7.94
C ILE A 324 -1.22 8.81 8.96
N SER A 325 -1.98 7.77 8.60
CA SER A 325 -2.16 6.57 9.42
C SER A 325 -0.91 5.69 9.51
N ALA A 326 0.07 5.88 8.63
CA ALA A 326 1.31 5.09 8.59
C ALA A 326 2.35 5.53 9.63
N PHE A 327 1.94 6.29 10.66
CA PHE A 327 2.83 6.85 11.69
C PHE A 327 3.53 5.77 12.51
N ASP A 328 2.98 4.57 12.61
CA ASP A 328 3.51 3.43 13.35
C ASP A 328 4.13 2.34 12.45
N GLU A 329 4.25 2.63 11.17
CA GLU A 329 4.79 1.73 10.16
C GLU A 329 6.19 2.15 9.73
N TYR A 330 6.98 1.17 9.28
CA TYR A 330 8.32 1.39 8.77
C TYR A 330 8.43 0.89 7.34
N LEU A 331 9.29 1.54 6.56
CA LEU A 331 9.62 1.06 5.24
C LEU A 331 10.39 -0.28 5.36
N PRO A 332 10.09 -1.27 4.51
CA PRO A 332 10.96 -2.42 4.37
C PRO A 332 12.28 -1.94 3.76
N THR A 333 13.37 -2.04 4.52
CA THR A 333 14.72 -1.79 4.02
C THR A 333 15.38 -3.12 3.64
N ALA A 334 16.11 -3.11 2.53
CA ALA A 334 17.12 -4.15 2.30
C ALA A 334 18.18 -4.06 3.39
N GLU A 335 18.78 -5.20 3.72
CA GLU A 335 19.77 -5.40 4.78
C GLU A 335 20.75 -4.21 4.86
N ASP A 336 20.92 -3.66 6.07
CA ASP A 336 21.81 -2.54 6.45
C ASP A 336 21.37 -1.08 6.23
N GLN A 337 20.12 -0.78 5.87
CA GLN A 337 19.60 0.61 5.96
C GLN A 337 18.70 0.85 7.17
N THR A 338 18.98 1.95 7.89
CA THR A 338 18.25 2.42 9.07
C THR A 338 16.75 2.32 8.87
N ARG A 339 16.07 1.61 9.79
CA ARG A 339 14.62 1.40 9.81
C ARG A 339 13.88 2.74 9.78
N MET A 340 13.46 3.17 8.59
CA MET A 340 12.85 4.48 8.38
C MET A 340 11.33 4.42 8.56
N ASN A 341 10.78 5.31 9.38
CA ASN A 341 9.34 5.42 9.57
C ASN A 341 8.65 5.91 8.28
N LYS A 342 7.48 5.34 7.92
CA LYS A 342 6.75 5.71 6.70
C LYS A 342 6.26 7.16 6.74
N LEU A 343 5.75 7.65 7.88
CA LEU A 343 5.32 9.05 7.99
C LEU A 343 6.51 10.02 7.89
N GLU A 344 7.66 9.67 8.45
CA GLU A 344 8.88 10.48 8.30
C GLU A 344 9.34 10.56 6.84
N ASP A 345 9.33 9.46 6.10
CA ASP A 345 9.60 9.48 4.65
C ASP A 345 8.57 10.33 3.89
N THR A 346 7.32 10.39 4.37
CA THR A 346 6.30 11.26 3.78
C THR A 346 6.62 12.73 4.00
N PHE A 347 7.13 13.10 5.19
CA PHE A 347 7.55 14.48 5.47
C PHE A 347 8.78 14.89 4.65
N LEU A 348 9.75 14.01 4.47
CA LEU A 348 10.91 14.26 3.59
C LEU A 348 10.45 14.43 2.14
N LEU A 349 9.60 13.55 1.66
CA LEU A 349 9.06 13.63 0.30
C LEU A 349 8.25 14.91 0.07
N TRP A 350 7.45 15.32 1.06
CA TRP A 350 6.74 16.60 1.02
C TRP A 350 7.71 17.78 0.95
N LYS A 351 8.77 17.77 1.77
CA LYS A 351 9.83 18.79 1.75
C LYS A 351 10.49 18.88 0.38
N ASP A 352 10.81 17.74 -0.24
CA ASP A 352 11.44 17.70 -1.57
C ASP A 352 10.53 18.30 -2.64
N VAL A 353 9.24 17.96 -2.63
CA VAL A 353 8.26 18.52 -3.58
C VAL A 353 8.08 20.02 -3.38
N VAL A 354 7.90 20.50 -2.14
CA VAL A 354 7.66 21.94 -1.91
C VAL A 354 8.92 22.78 -2.11
N SER A 355 10.11 22.23 -1.88
CA SER A 355 11.37 22.98 -2.09
C SER A 355 11.82 23.06 -3.54
N ASN A 356 11.22 22.27 -4.43
CA ASN A 356 11.62 22.23 -5.83
C ASN A 356 11.35 23.55 -6.55
N ARG A 357 12.39 24.14 -7.13
CA ARG A 357 12.34 25.42 -7.86
C ARG A 357 11.53 25.35 -9.15
N LEU A 358 11.50 24.19 -9.82
CA LEU A 358 10.67 23.98 -11.02
C LEU A 358 9.18 24.05 -10.68
N LEU A 359 8.82 23.72 -9.43
CA LEU A 359 7.45 23.71 -8.93
C LEU A 359 7.08 25.02 -8.22
N ALA A 360 7.89 26.08 -8.34
CA ALA A 360 7.70 27.32 -7.58
C ALA A 360 6.31 27.94 -7.80
N LYS A 361 5.81 27.94 -9.05
CA LYS A 361 4.51 28.52 -9.43
C LYS A 361 3.34 27.52 -9.44
N VAL A 362 3.62 26.24 -9.20
CA VAL A 362 2.63 25.16 -9.24
C VAL A 362 1.76 25.20 -7.98
N ILE A 363 0.46 24.99 -8.16
CA ILE A 363 -0.48 24.87 -7.04
C ILE A 363 -0.28 23.51 -6.38
N ILE A 364 0.03 23.48 -5.09
CA ILE A 364 0.24 22.21 -4.37
C ILE A 364 -0.89 22.02 -3.36
N VAL A 365 -1.65 20.94 -3.54
CA VAL A 365 -2.73 20.53 -2.66
C VAL A 365 -2.30 19.29 -1.89
N LEU A 366 -2.38 19.35 -0.56
CA LEU A 366 -2.06 18.24 0.32
C LEU A 366 -3.34 17.49 0.72
N PHE A 367 -3.40 16.20 0.41
CA PHE A 367 -4.37 15.25 0.94
C PHE A 367 -3.72 14.45 2.06
N MET A 368 -4.10 14.75 3.31
CA MET A 368 -3.76 13.94 4.47
C MET A 368 -4.70 12.73 4.49
N ASN A 369 -4.34 11.70 3.75
CA ASN A 369 -5.18 10.55 3.43
C ASN A 369 -5.12 9.47 4.52
N LYS A 370 -6.08 8.53 4.45
CA LYS A 370 -6.27 7.42 5.40
C LYS A 370 -6.62 7.90 6.81
N ILE A 371 -7.39 8.99 6.93
CA ILE A 371 -7.85 9.48 8.24
C ILE A 371 -8.77 8.47 8.95
N ASP A 372 -9.51 7.67 8.19
CA ASP A 372 -10.31 6.55 8.69
C ASP A 372 -9.46 5.52 9.44
N ILE A 373 -8.35 5.07 8.84
CA ILE A 373 -7.41 4.14 9.49
C ILE A 373 -6.72 4.81 10.69
N LEU A 374 -6.38 6.11 10.59
CA LEU A 374 -5.83 6.85 11.73
C LEU A 374 -6.82 6.83 12.91
N ASN A 375 -8.10 7.14 12.68
CA ASN A 375 -9.14 7.15 13.71
C ASN A 375 -9.27 5.77 14.38
N ILE A 376 -9.27 4.70 13.58
CA ILE A 376 -9.32 3.32 14.09
C ILE A 376 -8.10 3.04 14.98
N LYS A 377 -6.88 3.33 14.53
CA LYS A 377 -5.64 3.12 15.31
C LYS A 377 -5.66 3.86 16.65
N ILE A 378 -6.09 5.12 16.64
CA ILE A 378 -6.19 5.92 17.85
C ILE A 378 -7.26 5.37 18.80
N SER A 379 -8.44 4.96 18.29
CA SER A 379 -9.49 4.34 19.12
C SER A 379 -9.05 3.00 19.74
N GLN A 380 -8.18 2.25 19.06
CA GLN A 380 -7.59 1.01 19.56
C GLN A 380 -6.45 1.24 20.57
N GLY A 381 -6.10 2.50 20.85
CA GLY A 381 -5.09 2.85 21.84
C GLY A 381 -3.65 2.78 21.34
N VAL A 382 -3.42 2.86 20.02
CA VAL A 382 -2.06 2.98 19.47
C VAL A 382 -1.47 4.33 19.88
N ASP A 383 -0.45 4.32 20.74
CA ASP A 383 0.16 5.54 21.25
C ASP A 383 1.09 6.19 20.21
N VAL A 384 0.63 7.29 19.62
CA VAL A 384 1.37 8.09 18.63
C VAL A 384 2.71 8.60 19.16
N ARG A 385 2.88 8.85 20.46
CA ARG A 385 4.12 9.39 21.05
C ARG A 385 5.28 8.40 20.94
N LYS A 386 5.00 7.10 20.84
CA LYS A 386 6.03 6.07 20.63
C LYS A 386 6.77 6.26 19.30
N TYR A 387 6.10 6.85 18.31
CA TYR A 387 6.63 7.04 16.96
C TYR A 387 6.90 8.51 16.64
N VAL A 388 6.19 9.41 17.33
CA VAL A 388 6.29 10.86 17.18
C VAL A 388 6.52 11.48 18.56
N PRO A 389 7.75 11.41 19.13
CA PRO A 389 8.00 11.80 20.52
C PRO A 389 7.71 13.27 20.84
N ARG A 390 7.71 14.13 19.82
CA ARG A 390 7.40 15.57 19.94
C ARG A 390 5.90 15.88 19.88
N PHE A 391 5.02 14.89 19.99
CA PHE A 391 3.58 15.11 20.07
C PHE A 391 3.17 15.33 21.52
N GLU A 392 2.65 16.52 21.81
CA GLU A 392 2.28 16.95 23.18
C GLU A 392 0.75 16.96 23.40
N GLY A 393 -0.05 16.60 22.39
CA GLY A 393 -1.51 16.57 22.49
C GLY A 393 -2.07 15.30 23.15
N ASN A 394 -3.39 15.22 23.22
CA ASN A 394 -4.08 14.04 23.70
C ASN A 394 -3.97 12.88 22.70
N VAL A 395 -3.27 11.82 23.10
CA VAL A 395 -3.04 10.63 22.26
C VAL A 395 -4.30 9.82 21.95
N LYS A 396 -5.40 10.04 22.69
CA LYS A 396 -6.69 9.39 22.45
C LYS A 396 -7.60 10.21 21.52
N ASN A 397 -7.18 11.41 21.13
CA ASN A 397 -7.96 12.31 20.29
C ASN A 397 -7.37 12.38 18.88
N SER A 398 -8.01 11.72 17.92
CA SER A 398 -7.53 11.67 16.54
C SER A 398 -7.55 13.04 15.84
N ASP A 399 -8.42 13.96 16.25
CA ASP A 399 -8.45 15.32 15.72
C ASP A 399 -7.21 16.13 16.14
N GLU A 400 -6.74 15.94 17.37
CA GLU A 400 -5.50 16.57 17.85
C GLU A 400 -4.28 16.03 17.12
N VAL A 401 -4.22 14.71 16.90
CA VAL A 401 -3.17 14.07 16.10
C VAL A 401 -3.18 14.59 14.66
N THR A 402 -4.36 14.66 14.04
CA THR A 402 -4.54 15.22 12.70
C THR A 402 -4.10 16.68 12.64
N ARG A 403 -4.51 17.50 13.60
CA ARG A 403 -4.11 18.92 13.68
C ARG A 403 -2.59 19.08 13.82
N TYR A 404 -1.95 18.23 14.61
CA TYR A 404 -0.49 18.22 14.76
C TYR A 404 0.22 17.89 13.45
N PHE A 405 -0.20 16.84 12.74
CA PHE A 405 0.38 16.50 11.43
C PHE A 405 0.15 17.62 10.41
N LYS A 406 -1.04 18.21 10.38
CA LYS A 406 -1.33 19.39 9.53
C LYS A 406 -0.39 20.55 9.84
N ALA A 407 -0.13 20.83 11.13
CA ALA A 407 0.80 21.88 11.54
C ALA A 407 2.24 21.59 11.09
N LYS A 408 2.69 20.33 11.17
CA LYS A 408 4.01 19.91 10.65
C LYS A 408 4.13 20.12 9.14
N PHE A 409 3.15 19.65 8.36
CA PHE A 409 3.13 19.86 6.91
C PHE A 409 3.13 21.35 6.55
N LYS A 410 2.33 22.16 7.27
CA LYS A 410 2.26 23.62 7.10
C LYS A 410 3.60 24.30 7.40
N ALA A 411 4.29 23.88 8.47
CA ALA A 411 5.60 24.42 8.84
C ALA A 411 6.66 24.11 7.77
N ILE A 412 6.71 22.87 7.27
CA ILE A 412 7.60 22.48 6.16
C ILE A 412 7.27 23.29 4.91
N HIS A 413 5.99 23.38 4.54
CA HIS A 413 5.54 24.16 3.38
C HIS A 413 5.95 25.64 3.48
N LYS A 414 5.70 26.29 4.62
CA LYS A 414 6.06 27.70 4.84
C LYS A 414 7.58 27.92 4.79
N ARG A 415 8.37 27.01 5.38
CA ARG A 415 9.82 27.17 5.51
C ARG A 415 10.59 26.91 4.22
N TYR A 416 10.16 25.92 3.43
CA TYR A 416 10.94 25.42 2.30
C TYR A 416 10.38 25.83 0.93
N SER A 417 9.19 26.41 0.85
CA SER A 417 8.68 26.92 -0.43
C SER A 417 9.61 28.02 -0.99
N PRO A 418 9.99 27.97 -2.28
CA PRO A 418 10.89 28.96 -2.88
C PRO A 418 10.27 30.36 -2.95
N GLN A 419 8.94 30.45 -2.91
CA GLN A 419 8.18 31.69 -2.82
C GLN A 419 6.92 31.47 -1.97
N PRO A 420 6.29 32.53 -1.44
CA PRO A 420 5.04 32.42 -0.70
C PRO A 420 3.97 31.73 -1.56
N ARG A 421 3.37 30.67 -1.01
CA ARG A 421 2.27 29.92 -1.64
C ARG A 421 1.14 29.71 -0.63
N PRO A 422 -0.13 29.72 -1.05
CA PRO A 422 -1.23 29.28 -0.21
C PRO A 422 -1.06 27.81 0.21
N PHE A 423 -1.42 27.49 1.45
CA PHE A 423 -1.36 26.12 1.97
C PHE A 423 -2.73 25.45 1.88
N HIS A 424 -2.93 24.66 0.83
CA HIS A 424 -4.15 23.87 0.63
C HIS A 424 -3.98 22.48 1.25
N CYS A 425 -4.80 22.16 2.25
CA CYS A 425 -4.65 20.92 3.00
C CYS A 425 -6.01 20.37 3.44
N PHE A 426 -6.29 19.13 3.04
CA PHE A 426 -7.54 18.43 3.29
C PHE A 426 -7.25 17.09 3.97
N PRO A 427 -7.78 16.85 5.18
CA PRO A 427 -7.90 15.49 5.71
C PRO A 427 -8.86 14.70 4.82
N THR A 428 -8.47 13.50 4.40
CA THR A 428 -9.20 12.72 3.39
C THR A 428 -9.24 11.25 3.78
N SER A 429 -10.33 10.60 3.39
CA SER A 429 -10.37 9.16 3.20
C SER A 429 -10.76 8.91 1.76
N ALA A 430 -9.80 8.50 0.93
CA ALA A 430 -10.05 8.32 -0.50
C ALA A 430 -11.10 7.24 -0.82
N ILE A 431 -11.46 6.39 0.15
CA ILE A 431 -12.54 5.41 0.01
C ILE A 431 -13.93 6.02 0.29
N ASP A 432 -14.01 7.15 1.00
CA ASP A 432 -15.25 7.90 1.19
C ASP A 432 -15.54 8.73 -0.07
N THR A 433 -16.42 8.19 -0.92
CA THR A 433 -16.82 8.81 -2.18
C THR A 433 -17.49 10.16 -2.03
N GLN A 434 -18.34 10.32 -1.00
CA GLN A 434 -19.11 11.54 -0.82
C GLN A 434 -18.20 12.68 -0.37
N ALA A 435 -17.42 12.45 0.69
CA ALA A 435 -16.46 13.44 1.18
C ALA A 435 -15.40 13.77 0.12
N THR A 436 -14.86 12.75 -0.56
CA THR A 436 -13.85 12.95 -1.61
C THR A 436 -14.39 13.73 -2.80
N SER A 437 -15.64 13.51 -3.22
CA SER A 437 -16.28 14.26 -4.30
C SER A 437 -16.39 15.76 -3.98
N ILE A 438 -16.78 16.11 -2.75
CA ILE A 438 -16.86 17.50 -2.27
C ILE A 438 -15.47 18.14 -2.26
N ILE A 439 -14.47 17.42 -1.74
CA ILE A 439 -13.08 17.90 -1.68
C ILE A 439 -12.52 18.10 -3.09
N LEU A 440 -12.73 17.17 -4.02
CA LEU A 440 -12.27 17.29 -5.42
C LEU A 440 -12.95 18.46 -6.14
N SER A 441 -14.25 18.69 -5.88
CA SER A 441 -14.97 19.86 -6.40
C SER A 441 -14.39 21.17 -5.88
N THR A 442 -14.05 21.23 -4.59
CA THR A 442 -13.40 22.39 -3.95
C THR A 442 -12.01 22.63 -4.52
N VAL A 443 -11.20 21.58 -4.65
CA VAL A 443 -9.86 21.63 -5.25
C VAL A 443 -9.92 22.13 -6.68
N ARG A 444 -10.89 21.64 -7.47
CA ARG A 444 -11.14 22.11 -8.82
C ARG A 444 -11.42 23.60 -8.87
N GLU A 445 -12.31 24.10 -8.03
CA GLU A 445 -12.65 25.52 -7.99
C GLU A 445 -11.44 26.38 -7.61
N GLN A 446 -10.63 25.93 -6.65
CA GLN A 446 -9.40 26.60 -6.26
C GLN A 446 -8.37 26.64 -7.41
N ILE A 447 -8.14 25.51 -8.09
CA ILE A 447 -7.21 25.47 -9.23
C ILE A 447 -7.69 26.39 -10.36
N VAL A 448 -8.97 26.32 -10.69
CA VAL A 448 -9.57 27.16 -11.74
C VAL A 448 -9.45 28.64 -11.42
N ARG A 449 -9.74 29.03 -10.17
CA ARG A 449 -9.66 30.43 -9.72
C ARG A 449 -8.22 30.95 -9.81
N THR A 450 -7.26 30.24 -9.23
CA THR A 450 -5.85 30.65 -9.25
C THR A 450 -5.31 30.76 -10.68
N ASN A 451 -5.71 29.83 -11.57
CA ASN A 451 -5.32 29.90 -12.98
C ASN A 451 -5.91 31.13 -13.70
N LEU A 452 -7.11 31.57 -13.33
CA LEU A 452 -7.73 32.77 -13.89
C LEU A 452 -7.08 34.05 -13.36
N GLU A 453 -6.75 34.10 -12.07
CA GLU A 453 -6.00 35.20 -11.45
C GLU A 453 -4.62 35.35 -12.11
N GLN A 454 -3.87 34.25 -12.28
CA GLN A 454 -2.57 34.26 -12.97
C GLN A 454 -2.65 34.66 -14.46
N ALA A 455 -3.82 34.49 -15.07
CA ALA A 455 -4.04 34.86 -16.47
C ALA A 455 -4.47 36.33 -16.66
N ASN A 456 -4.58 37.13 -15.59
CA ASN A 456 -5.16 38.48 -15.56
C ASN A 456 -6.56 38.54 -16.19
N ILE A 457 -7.41 37.54 -15.92
CA ILE A 457 -8.79 37.48 -16.43
C ILE A 457 -9.81 37.86 -15.33
N LEU A 458 -9.36 37.97 -14.08
CA LEU A 458 -10.16 38.37 -12.91
C LEU A 458 -9.67 39.71 -12.35
#